data_AF-T1AZX0-F1
#
_entry.id   AF-T1AZX0-F1
#
_cell.length_a   1.000
_cell.length_b   1.000
_cell.length_c   1.000
_cell.angle_alpha   90.00
_cell.angle_beta   90.00
_cell.angle_gamma   90.00
#
_symmetry.space_group_name_H-M   'P 1'
#
loop_
_entity.id
_entity.type
_entity.pdbx_description
1 polymer ?
#
loop_
_entity_poly.entity_id
_entity_poly.type
_entity_poly.pdbx_seq_one_letter_code
_entity_poly.pdbx_strand_id
1 'polypeptide(L)'
;MASRLPHNVRCLLAARASRSVGQGATVATFSLYLHALGFGGPAIGLVLMAGLAFGSVLTLIIGPLSDRVSRRRLLIVYEVSALAAAIAAIVSPNEAVLIAAATLAGFGRGANGAAGPFAPVEQAWIAREVDGEDRRRALTLN
;
A
#
# COMPACT_ATOMS: atom_id res chain seq x y z
N MET A 1 5.97 31.82 10.07
CA MET A 1 4.77 31.08 10.54
C MET A 1 4.63 29.83 9.70
N ALA A 2 4.64 28.63 10.31
CA ALA A 2 4.39 27.41 9.55
C ALA A 2 2.95 27.43 9.02
N SER A 3 2.79 27.60 7.72
CA SER A 3 1.51 27.41 7.03
C SER A 3 1.02 26.00 7.34
N ARG A 4 -0.22 25.90 7.79
CA ARG A 4 -0.84 24.60 8.06
C ARG A 4 -1.07 23.92 6.71
N LEU A 5 -0.57 22.69 6.54
CA LEU A 5 -0.84 21.89 5.34
C LEU A 5 -2.36 21.80 5.10
N PRO A 6 -2.80 21.80 3.83
CA PRO A 6 -4.21 21.66 3.50
C PRO A 6 -4.81 20.40 4.13
N HIS A 7 -6.09 20.46 4.49
CA HIS A 7 -6.79 19.34 5.13
C HIS A 7 -6.65 18.03 4.33
N ASN A 8 -6.79 18.11 3.00
CA ASN A 8 -6.67 16.96 2.09
C ASN A 8 -5.30 16.28 2.19
N VAL A 9 -4.21 17.07 2.25
CA VAL A 9 -2.84 16.57 2.36
C VAL A 9 -2.61 15.93 3.73
N ARG A 10 -3.16 16.51 4.80
CA ARG A 10 -3.10 15.90 6.14
C ARG A 10 -3.83 14.56 6.21
N CYS A 11 -5.02 14.45 5.62
CA CYS A 11 -5.74 13.19 5.52
C CYS A 11 -4.98 12.15 4.69
N LEU A 12 -4.34 12.56 3.60
CA LEU A 12 -3.52 11.69 2.76
C LEU A 12 -2.33 11.12 3.55
N LEU A 13 -1.58 11.99 4.25
CA LEU A 13 -0.45 11.59 5.09
C LEU A 13 -0.89 10.67 6.23
N ALA A 14 -2.05 10.94 6.85
CA ALA A 14 -2.61 10.08 7.89
C ALA A 14 -2.99 8.69 7.35
N ALA A 15 -3.66 8.63 6.19
CA ALA A 15 -4.02 7.37 5.55
C ALA A 15 -2.77 6.54 5.21
N ARG A 16 -1.76 7.18 4.60
CA ARG A 16 -0.47 6.53 4.31
C ARG A 16 0.19 6.03 5.59
N ALA A 17 0.22 6.82 6.67
CA ALA A 17 0.81 6.42 7.94
C ALA A 17 0.10 5.18 8.52
N SER A 18 -1.24 5.17 8.55
CA SER A 18 -2.02 4.01 8.98
C SER A 18 -1.71 2.76 8.15
N ARG A 19 -1.63 2.91 6.82
CA ARG A 19 -1.27 1.82 5.91
C ARG A 19 0.16 1.32 6.13
N SER A 20 1.12 2.22 6.33
CA SER A 20 2.52 1.87 6.66
C SER A 20 2.62 1.09 7.96
N VAL A 21 1.89 1.49 9.01
CA VAL A 21 1.87 0.77 10.30
C VAL A 21 1.31 -0.63 10.13
N GLY A 22 0.17 -0.77 9.44
CA GLY A 22 -0.43 -2.07 9.17
C GLY A 22 0.49 -2.99 8.36
N GLN A 23 1.04 -2.48 7.25
CA GLN A 23 1.97 -3.24 6.42
C GLN A 23 3.24 -3.60 7.19
N GLY A 24 3.79 -2.66 7.97
CA GLY A 24 4.95 -2.88 8.85
C GLY A 24 4.74 -4.03 9.84
N ALA A 25 3.59 -4.05 10.51
CA ALA A 25 3.24 -5.14 11.44
C ALA A 25 3.16 -6.52 10.75
N THR A 26 2.77 -6.54 9.47
CA THR A 26 2.69 -7.79 8.70
C THR A 26 4.00 -8.25 8.09
N VAL A 27 5.07 -7.43 8.05
CA VAL A 27 6.34 -7.79 7.38
C VAL A 27 6.90 -9.11 7.89
N ALA A 28 7.07 -9.24 9.20
CA ALA A 28 7.57 -10.48 9.81
C ALA A 28 6.43 -11.43 10.18
N THR A 29 5.35 -10.90 10.76
CA THR A 29 4.26 -11.69 11.33
C THR A 29 3.55 -12.55 10.28
N PHE A 30 3.40 -12.05 9.04
CA PHE A 30 2.73 -12.82 7.99
C PHE A 30 3.55 -14.03 7.53
N SER A 31 4.87 -13.88 7.40
CA SER A 31 5.76 -14.99 7.05
C SER A 31 5.76 -16.07 8.14
N LEU A 32 5.75 -15.65 9.41
CA LEU A 32 5.63 -16.56 10.56
C LEU A 32 4.26 -17.26 10.58
N TYR A 33 3.19 -16.53 10.24
CA TYR A 33 1.84 -17.10 10.14
C TYR A 33 1.75 -18.18 9.06
N LEU A 34 2.26 -17.93 7.86
CA LEU A 34 2.31 -18.94 6.80
C LEU A 34 3.13 -20.16 7.22
N HIS A 35 4.26 -19.94 7.91
CA HIS A 35 5.06 -21.04 8.43
C HIS A 35 4.30 -21.88 9.46
N ALA A 36 3.56 -21.24 10.36
CA ALA A 36 2.71 -21.93 11.35
C ALA A 36 1.56 -22.72 10.70
N LEU A 37 1.11 -22.32 9.51
CA LEU A 37 0.16 -23.08 8.69
C LEU A 37 0.79 -24.26 7.92
N GLY A 38 2.12 -24.45 8.05
CA GLY A 38 2.85 -25.55 7.40
C GLY A 38 3.51 -25.18 6.07
N PHE A 39 3.49 -23.89 5.67
CA PHE A 39 4.18 -23.49 4.45
C PHE A 39 5.69 -23.63 4.61
N GLY A 40 6.33 -24.26 3.61
CA GLY A 40 7.77 -24.30 3.49
C GLY A 40 8.37 -22.94 3.12
N GLY A 41 9.65 -22.73 3.43
CA GLY A 41 10.38 -21.50 3.11
C GLY A 41 10.27 -21.07 1.63
N PRO A 42 10.42 -21.98 0.64
CA PRO A 42 10.26 -21.63 -0.78
C PRO A 42 8.86 -21.13 -1.13
N ALA A 43 7.81 -21.71 -0.55
CA ALA A 43 6.43 -21.30 -0.80
C ALA A 43 6.18 -19.88 -0.25
N ILE A 44 6.66 -19.60 0.96
CA ILE A 44 6.59 -18.25 1.55
C ILE A 44 7.31 -17.23 0.66
N GLY A 45 8.52 -17.57 0.21
CA GLY A 45 9.29 -16.73 -0.71
C GLY A 45 8.54 -16.41 -2.01
N LEU A 46 7.88 -17.41 -2.61
CA LEU A 46 7.05 -17.22 -3.81
C LEU A 46 5.87 -16.28 -3.58
N VAL A 47 5.19 -16.38 -2.42
CA VAL A 47 4.08 -15.47 -2.08
C VAL A 47 4.55 -14.03 -1.96
N LEU A 48 5.67 -13.81 -1.27
CA LEU A 48 6.24 -12.47 -1.12
C LEU A 48 6.70 -11.89 -2.47
N MET A 49 7.34 -12.72 -3.31
CA MET A 49 7.75 -12.35 -4.65
C MET A 49 6.55 -12.01 -5.55
N ALA A 50 5.50 -12.82 -5.52
CA ALA A 50 4.25 -12.55 -6.25
C ALA A 50 3.64 -11.21 -5.83
N GLY A 51 3.61 -10.92 -4.52
CA GLY A 51 3.16 -9.64 -3.99
C GLY A 51 4.01 -8.46 -4.46
N LEU A 52 5.33 -8.60 -4.55
CA LEU A 52 6.22 -7.57 -5.11
C LEU A 52 5.97 -7.37 -6.61
N ALA A 53 5.93 -8.45 -7.38
CA ALA A 53 5.71 -8.42 -8.82
C ALA A 53 4.36 -7.78 -9.17
N PHE A 54 3.29 -8.20 -8.49
CA PHE A 54 1.96 -7.62 -8.64
C PHE A 54 1.95 -6.13 -8.31
N GLY A 55 2.59 -5.74 -7.18
CA GLY A 55 2.73 -4.33 -6.81
C GLY A 55 3.44 -3.49 -7.88
N SER A 56 4.51 -4.02 -8.47
CA SER A 56 5.25 -3.36 -9.54
C SER A 56 4.44 -3.21 -10.83
N VAL A 57 3.75 -4.27 -11.27
CA VAL A 57 2.86 -4.23 -12.44
C VAL A 57 1.72 -3.24 -12.22
N LEU A 58 1.11 -3.27 -11.04
CA LEU A 58 0.03 -2.35 -10.70
C LEU A 58 0.52 -0.90 -10.66
N THR A 59 1.74 -0.65 -10.17
CA THR A 59 2.37 0.69 -10.21
C THR A 59 2.56 1.18 -11.63
N LEU A 60 3.04 0.31 -12.52
CA LEU A 60 3.26 0.63 -13.93
C LEU A 60 1.96 1.02 -14.65
N ILE A 61 0.84 0.36 -14.31
CA ILE A 61 -0.48 0.64 -14.89
C ILE A 61 -1.11 1.89 -14.28
N ILE A 62 -1.12 1.98 -12.94
CA ILE A 62 -1.85 3.03 -12.22
C ILE A 62 -1.11 4.37 -12.26
N GLY A 63 0.23 4.36 -12.34
CA GLY A 63 1.03 5.59 -12.44
C GLY A 63 0.52 6.51 -13.56
N PRO A 64 0.54 6.08 -14.83
CA PRO A 64 -0.01 6.85 -15.95
C PRO A 64 -1.52 7.09 -15.86
N LEU A 65 -2.28 6.13 -15.31
CA LEU A 65 -3.72 6.27 -15.16
C LEU A 65 -4.09 7.37 -14.15
N SER A 66 -3.22 7.64 -13.17
CA SER A 66 -3.43 8.66 -12.13
C SER A 66 -3.42 10.10 -12.63
N ASP A 67 -2.90 10.33 -13.84
CA ASP A 67 -2.95 11.63 -14.50
C ASP A 67 -4.26 11.87 -15.24
N ARG A 68 -4.96 10.80 -15.62
CA ARG A 68 -6.23 10.86 -16.37
C ARG A 68 -7.47 10.64 -15.51
N VAL A 69 -7.32 9.89 -14.42
CA VAL A 69 -8.42 9.50 -13.52
C VAL A 69 -8.31 10.23 -12.19
N SER A 70 -9.44 10.44 -11.51
CA SER A 70 -9.45 11.03 -10.17
C SER A 70 -8.61 10.22 -9.18
N ARG A 71 -7.50 10.81 -8.73
CA ARG A 71 -6.54 10.25 -7.76
C ARG A 71 -7.21 9.79 -6.46
N ARG A 72 -8.18 10.57 -5.98
CA ARG A 72 -9.00 10.23 -4.81
C ARG A 72 -9.74 8.91 -5.00
N ARG A 73 -10.34 8.68 -6.17
CA ARG A 73 -11.06 7.41 -6.45
C ARG A 73 -10.10 6.24 -6.51
N LEU A 74 -8.94 6.40 -7.16
CA LEU A 74 -7.92 5.36 -7.25
C LEU A 74 -7.44 4.92 -5.85
N LEU A 75 -7.17 5.88 -4.96
CA LEU A 75 -6.76 5.59 -3.58
C LEU A 75 -7.88 4.88 -2.81
N ILE A 76 -9.13 5.36 -2.88
CA ILE A 76 -10.25 4.70 -2.19
C ILE A 76 -10.46 3.27 -2.69
N VAL A 77 -10.42 3.05 -4.01
CA VAL A 77 -10.56 1.71 -4.60
C VAL A 77 -9.47 0.78 -4.07
N TYR A 78 -8.23 1.29 -3.97
CA TYR A 78 -7.17 0.48 -3.40
C TYR A 78 -7.41 0.17 -1.92
N GLU A 79 -7.69 1.17 -1.09
CA GLU A 79 -7.91 0.94 0.35
C GLU A 79 -9.05 -0.05 0.59
N VAL A 80 -10.14 0.04 -0.19
CA VAL A 80 -11.24 -0.93 -0.13
C VAL A 80 -10.81 -2.32 -0.58
N SER A 81 -10.01 -2.45 -1.65
CA SER A 81 -9.49 -3.74 -2.10
C SER A 81 -8.53 -4.37 -1.09
N ALA A 82 -7.68 -3.57 -0.44
CA ALA A 82 -6.75 -4.02 0.59
C ALA A 82 -7.51 -4.47 1.84
N LEU A 83 -8.55 -3.73 2.24
CA LEU A 83 -9.44 -4.13 3.34
C LEU A 83 -10.16 -5.45 3.03
N ALA A 84 -10.71 -5.60 1.82
CA ALA A 84 -11.39 -6.83 1.40
C ALA A 84 -10.43 -8.04 1.41
N ALA A 85 -9.20 -7.85 0.92
CA ALA A 85 -8.15 -8.87 0.98
C ALA A 85 -7.75 -9.22 2.42
N ALA A 86 -7.64 -8.22 3.31
CA ALA A 86 -7.38 -8.46 4.72
C ALA A 86 -8.48 -9.27 5.40
N ILE A 87 -9.74 -8.92 5.15
CA ILE A 87 -10.90 -9.67 5.68
C ILE A 87 -10.88 -11.11 5.15
N ALA A 88 -10.62 -11.30 3.84
CA ALA A 88 -10.53 -12.63 3.24
C ALA A 88 -9.44 -13.49 3.89
N ALA A 89 -8.28 -12.91 4.22
CA ALA A 89 -7.21 -13.60 4.92
C ALA A 89 -7.54 -13.97 6.38
N ILE A 90 -8.38 -13.17 7.05
CA ILE A 90 -8.82 -13.45 8.43
C ILE A 90 -9.85 -14.58 8.47
N VAL A 91 -10.80 -14.61 7.54
CA VAL A 91 -11.93 -15.55 7.59
C VAL A 91 -11.63 -16.89 6.92
N SER A 92 -10.62 -16.97 6.07
CA SER A 92 -10.34 -18.17 5.28
C SER A 92 -8.94 -18.73 5.56
N PRO A 93 -8.83 -19.99 6.03
CA PRO A 93 -7.56 -20.69 6.15
C PRO A 93 -7.08 -21.29 4.82
N ASN A 94 -7.81 -21.08 3.71
CA ASN A 94 -7.44 -21.65 2.41
C ASN A 94 -6.17 -20.98 1.86
N GLU A 95 -5.18 -21.81 1.50
CA GLU A 95 -3.90 -21.37 0.96
C GLU A 95 -4.04 -20.41 -0.22
N ALA A 96 -4.89 -20.74 -1.21
CA ALA A 96 -5.09 -19.90 -2.38
C ALA A 96 -5.66 -18.52 -2.02
N VAL A 97 -6.54 -18.47 -1.02
CA VAL A 97 -7.11 -17.20 -0.53
C VAL A 97 -6.04 -16.37 0.19
N LEU A 98 -5.20 -16.99 1.01
CA LEU A 98 -4.09 -16.30 1.69
C LEU A 98 -3.06 -15.76 0.70
N ILE A 99 -2.72 -16.53 -0.34
CA ILE A 99 -1.79 -16.10 -1.40
C ILE A 99 -2.38 -14.92 -2.17
N ALA A 100 -3.64 -15.01 -2.58
CA ALA A 100 -4.32 -13.93 -3.29
C ALA A 100 -4.42 -12.67 -2.41
N ALA A 101 -4.83 -12.82 -1.16
CA ALA A 101 -4.94 -11.72 -0.21
C ALA A 101 -3.59 -11.05 0.06
N ALA A 102 -2.52 -11.83 0.29
CA ALA A 102 -1.17 -11.31 0.48
C ALA A 102 -0.66 -10.55 -0.74
N THR A 103 -0.95 -11.07 -1.94
CA THR A 103 -0.55 -10.44 -3.20
C THR A 103 -1.28 -9.11 -3.41
N LEU A 104 -2.59 -9.07 -3.17
CA LEU A 104 -3.44 -7.89 -3.37
C LEU A 104 -3.20 -6.81 -2.31
N ALA A 105 -3.14 -7.18 -1.03
CA ALA A 105 -2.94 -6.25 0.08
C ALA A 105 -1.46 -5.89 0.33
N GLY A 106 -0.54 -6.66 -0.24
CA GLY A 106 0.90 -6.47 -0.06
C GLY A 106 1.39 -6.82 1.34
N PHE A 107 0.88 -7.90 1.94
CA PHE A 107 1.36 -8.39 3.23
C PHE A 107 2.78 -8.91 3.14
N GLY A 108 3.57 -8.76 4.21
CA GLY A 108 4.89 -9.38 4.31
C GLY A 108 6.01 -8.78 3.43
N ARG A 109 5.68 -8.04 2.37
CA ARG A 109 6.63 -7.66 1.30
C ARG A 109 7.57 -6.48 1.64
N GLY A 110 7.56 -5.95 2.86
CA GLY A 110 8.49 -4.90 3.31
C GLY A 110 8.32 -3.51 2.68
N ALA A 111 7.28 -3.31 1.87
CA ALA A 111 7.01 -2.07 1.12
C ALA A 111 6.48 -0.89 1.97
N ASN A 112 5.97 -1.17 3.18
CA ASN A 112 5.61 -0.24 4.26
C ASN A 112 4.96 1.09 3.83
N GLY A 113 3.88 1.01 3.06
CA GLY A 113 3.10 2.17 2.66
C GLY A 113 3.69 2.99 1.49
N ALA A 114 4.94 2.75 1.11
CA ALA A 114 5.59 3.49 0.02
C ALA A 114 5.64 2.70 -1.29
N ALA A 115 5.80 1.37 -1.25
CA ALA A 115 5.91 0.59 -2.49
C ALA A 115 4.54 0.14 -3.03
N GLY A 116 4.35 0.37 -4.33
CA GLY A 116 3.09 0.12 -5.05
C GLY A 116 2.57 1.39 -5.75
N PRO A 117 1.36 1.33 -6.33
CA PRO A 117 0.79 2.46 -7.06
C PRO A 117 0.46 3.69 -6.19
N PHE A 118 0.62 3.61 -4.87
CA PHE A 118 0.36 4.70 -3.92
C PHE A 118 1.28 5.88 -4.10
N ALA A 119 2.59 5.63 -4.06
CA ALA A 119 3.59 6.69 -4.10
C ALA A 119 3.41 7.65 -5.28
N PRO A 120 3.28 7.20 -6.55
CA PRO A 120 3.09 8.13 -7.65
C PRO A 120 1.77 8.91 -7.56
N VAL A 121 0.68 8.28 -7.12
CA VAL A 121 -0.62 8.93 -6.96
C VAL A 121 -0.58 9.99 -5.84
N GLU A 122 0.03 9.65 -4.70
CA GLU A 122 0.17 10.51 -3.53
C GLU A 122 1.10 11.69 -3.81
N GLN A 123 2.27 11.45 -4.40
CA GLN A 123 3.23 12.49 -4.77
C GLN A 123 2.64 13.45 -5.81
N ALA A 124 1.94 12.92 -6.82
CA ALA A 124 1.27 13.76 -7.81
C ALA A 124 0.14 14.59 -7.18
N TRP A 125 -0.58 14.06 -6.18
CA TRP A 125 -1.61 14.82 -5.45
C TRP A 125 -0.98 15.95 -4.62
N ILE A 126 0.03 15.64 -3.80
CA ILE A 126 0.76 16.65 -3.00
C ILE A 126 1.30 17.76 -3.91
N ALA A 127 1.89 17.41 -5.05
CA ALA A 127 2.47 18.37 -5.99
C ALA A 127 1.45 19.31 -6.65
N ARG A 128 0.15 18.97 -6.65
CA ARG A 128 -0.93 19.83 -7.17
C ARG A 128 -1.59 20.70 -6.11
N GLU A 129 -1.64 20.24 -4.86
CA GLU A 129 -2.37 20.94 -3.78
C GLU A 129 -1.49 21.94 -3.03
N VAL A 130 -0.18 21.85 -3.18
CA VAL A 130 0.79 22.62 -2.40
C VAL A 130 1.95 23.06 -3.28
N ASP A 131 2.36 24.32 -3.14
CA ASP A 131 3.49 24.91 -3.85
C ASP A 131 4.62 25.34 -2.89
N GLY A 132 5.80 25.60 -3.46
CA GLY A 132 6.93 26.21 -2.74
C GLY A 132 7.50 25.36 -1.58
N GLU A 133 7.75 26.02 -0.44
CA GLU A 133 8.27 25.40 0.80
C GLU A 133 7.35 24.30 1.33
N ASP A 134 6.04 24.50 1.27
CA ASP A 134 5.07 23.57 1.86
C ASP A 134 4.97 22.27 1.05
N ARG A 135 5.18 22.34 -0.27
CA ARG A 135 5.31 21.13 -1.11
C ARG A 135 6.51 20.31 -0.69
N ARG A 136 7.64 20.98 -0.46
CA ARG A 136 8.89 20.32 -0.05
C ARG A 136 8.69 19.61 1.29
N ARG A 137 8.08 20.29 2.26
CA ARG A 137 7.73 19.70 3.57
C ARG A 137 6.77 18.53 3.46
N ALA A 138 5.70 18.66 2.67
CA ALA A 138 4.73 17.58 2.48
C ALA A 138 5.36 16.35 1.82
N LEU A 139 6.27 16.52 0.86
CA LEU A 139 7.01 15.43 0.23
C LEU A 139 8.03 14.79 1.17
N THR A 140 8.65 15.55 2.08
CA THR A 140 9.54 14.98 3.12
C THR A 140 8.79 14.16 4.16
N LEU A 141 7.52 14.48 4.42
CA LEU A 141 6.66 13.75 5.35
C LEU A 141 5.98 12.52 4.73
N ASN A 142 5.96 12.42 3.39
CA ASN A 142 5.41 11.29 2.65
C ASN A 142 6.44 10.15 2.57
#